data_AF-A0A9R1AH45-F1
#
_entry.id   AF-A0A9R1AH45-F1
#
_cell.length_a   1.000
_cell.length_b   1.000
_cell.length_c   1.000
_cell.angle_alpha   90.00
_cell.angle_beta   90.00
_cell.angle_gamma   90.00
#
_symmetry.space_group_name_H-M   'P 1'
#
loop_
_entity.id
_entity.type
_entity.pdbx_description
1 polymer ?
#
loop_
_entity_poly.entity_id
_entity_poly.type
_entity_poly.pdbx_seq_one_letter_code
_entity_poly.pdbx_strand_id
1 'polypeptide(L)'
;MELHRGKRGGSVIAYNNQTIWELSKFGNGNLRLVKLNKALADAETTIKLKPEWEKGYFRKGCVLEAMEQYEEAISAFQIALQHNPQNTEVARKIKRLTQLAREQKRAVDVENLRSNIDIGKNLQSLKKELVTKYGDAKMGQNIFSFVISVIESAIKVWHDTGKVDAKVDFLLDDQKTDTEKYAPVVNIEKAFESPHTHGSCFAYLRQYSEESFSKAACMVAPKSIISYPQVWKGQGSRKWKLDQSDGFFVQFESPILRKIWFVASTTEKGRALCRSPEPLDITIHEILPRIFKENEATA
;
A
#
# COMPACT_ATOMS: atom_id res chain seq x y z
N MET A 1 -31.30 -42.45 21.85
CA MET A 1 -32.36 -43.48 21.82
C MET A 1 -32.91 -43.58 20.41
N GLU A 2 -33.15 -44.82 20.00
CA GLU A 2 -33.56 -45.37 18.70
C GLU A 2 -34.62 -44.57 17.92
N LEU A 3 -34.38 -44.28 16.64
CA LEU A 3 -34.80 -45.05 15.44
C LEU A 3 -36.32 -45.17 15.24
N HIS A 4 -36.83 -44.46 14.23
CA HIS A 4 -37.90 -44.96 13.37
C HIS A 4 -37.45 -44.87 11.90
N ARG A 5 -37.40 -46.04 11.26
CA ARG A 5 -37.09 -46.23 9.83
C ARG A 5 -38.36 -46.06 9.00
N GLY A 6 -38.27 -45.24 7.95
CA GLY A 6 -39.15 -45.24 6.77
C GLY A 6 -38.30 -44.95 5.53
N LYS A 7 -38.40 -45.77 4.48
CA LYS A 7 -37.41 -45.96 3.41
C LYS A 7 -37.43 -44.86 2.32
N ARG A 8 -36.19 -44.53 1.87
CA ARG A 8 -35.70 -44.22 0.50
C ARG A 8 -36.36 -43.12 -0.34
N GLY A 9 -35.64 -42.01 -0.45
CA GLY A 9 -35.68 -41.05 -1.56
C GLY A 9 -34.58 -40.00 -1.41
N GLY A 10 -33.43 -40.21 -2.09
CA GLY A 10 -32.34 -39.24 -2.28
C GLY A 10 -31.80 -38.52 -1.03
N SER A 11 -30.85 -39.13 -0.32
CA SER A 11 -30.00 -38.37 0.62
C SER A 11 -29.14 -37.39 -0.18
N VAL A 12 -29.58 -36.14 -0.31
CA VAL A 12 -28.69 -35.03 -0.65
C VAL A 12 -27.60 -35.05 0.41
N ILE A 13 -26.35 -35.33 0.00
CA ILE A 13 -25.20 -35.28 0.88
C ILE A 13 -24.97 -33.79 1.19
N ALA A 14 -25.74 -33.25 2.12
CA ALA A 14 -25.66 -31.85 2.46
C ALA A 14 -24.38 -31.64 3.28
N TYR A 15 -23.29 -31.21 2.64
CA TYR A 15 -22.02 -30.86 3.30
C TYR A 15 -22.29 -30.01 4.54
N ASN A 16 -22.06 -30.57 5.73
CA ASN A 16 -22.30 -29.85 6.96
C ASN A 16 -21.27 -28.70 7.10
N ASN A 17 -21.54 -27.74 7.98
CA ASN A 17 -20.67 -26.56 8.13
C ASN A 17 -19.23 -26.94 8.51
N GLN A 18 -19.06 -28.04 9.24
CA GLN A 18 -17.75 -28.58 9.63
C GLN A 18 -16.97 -29.09 8.40
N THR A 19 -17.65 -29.74 7.46
CA THR A 19 -17.04 -30.16 6.19
C THR A 19 -16.67 -28.97 5.32
N ILE A 20 -17.50 -27.92 5.22
CA ILE A 20 -17.13 -26.70 4.47
C ILE A 20 -15.86 -26.07 5.06
N TRP A 21 -15.75 -26.06 6.39
CA TRP A 21 -14.56 -25.58 7.11
C TRP A 21 -13.31 -26.42 6.82
N GLU A 22 -13.43 -27.75 6.85
CA GLU A 22 -12.35 -28.69 6.55
C GLU A 22 -11.88 -28.59 5.09
N LEU A 23 -12.82 -28.45 4.15
CA LEU A 23 -12.54 -28.30 2.72
C LEU A 23 -11.78 -26.99 2.42
N SER A 24 -12.07 -25.92 3.17
CA SER A 24 -11.35 -24.65 3.06
C SER A 24 -9.93 -24.70 3.62
N LYS A 25 -9.67 -25.50 4.65
CA LYS A 25 -8.40 -25.47 5.41
C LYS A 25 -7.35 -26.49 4.96
N PHE A 26 -7.77 -27.64 4.43
CA PHE A 26 -6.86 -28.78 4.17
C PHE A 26 -6.81 -29.25 2.70
N GLY A 27 -7.48 -28.57 1.78
CA GLY A 27 -7.49 -28.91 0.35
C GLY A 27 -6.35 -28.26 -0.45
N ASN A 28 -5.70 -29.01 -1.34
CA ASN A 28 -4.84 -28.45 -2.40
C ASN A 28 -5.67 -27.50 -3.29
N GLY A 29 -5.11 -26.40 -3.81
CA GLY A 29 -5.84 -25.27 -4.43
C GLY A 29 -6.90 -25.67 -5.46
N ASN A 30 -6.55 -26.52 -6.43
CA ASN A 30 -7.50 -27.02 -7.45
C ASN A 30 -8.58 -27.93 -6.85
N LEU A 31 -8.22 -28.79 -5.90
CA LEU A 31 -9.17 -29.67 -5.22
C LEU A 31 -10.13 -28.87 -4.31
N ARG A 32 -9.64 -27.81 -3.67
CA ARG A 32 -10.44 -26.89 -2.85
C ARG A 32 -11.50 -26.19 -3.70
N LEU A 33 -11.15 -25.61 -4.84
CA LEU A 33 -12.11 -24.96 -5.74
C LEU A 33 -13.20 -25.92 -6.25
N VAL A 34 -12.82 -27.13 -6.70
CA VAL A 34 -13.78 -28.16 -7.14
C VAL A 34 -14.75 -28.54 -6.01
N LYS A 35 -14.25 -28.67 -4.79
CA LYS A 35 -15.05 -29.02 -3.61
C LYS A 35 -15.98 -27.89 -3.18
N LEU A 36 -15.52 -26.64 -3.20
CA LEU A 36 -16.34 -25.47 -2.89
C LEU A 36 -17.45 -25.29 -3.94
N ASN A 37 -17.16 -25.51 -5.23
CA ASN A 37 -18.18 -25.45 -6.28
C ASN A 37 -19.29 -26.50 -6.09
N LYS A 38 -18.93 -27.73 -5.68
CA LYS A 38 -19.92 -28.76 -5.34
C LYS A 38 -20.76 -28.36 -4.13
N ALA A 39 -20.12 -27.85 -3.07
CA ALA A 39 -20.82 -27.38 -1.88
C ALA A 39 -21.77 -26.20 -2.19
N LEU A 40 -21.43 -25.34 -3.14
CA LEU A 40 -22.29 -24.26 -3.61
C LEU A 40 -23.54 -24.82 -4.31
N ALA A 41 -23.36 -25.78 -5.22
CA ALA A 41 -24.48 -26.44 -5.91
C ALA A 41 -25.43 -27.17 -4.95
N ASP A 42 -24.89 -27.79 -3.90
CA ASP A 42 -25.70 -28.44 -2.86
C ASP A 42 -26.49 -27.43 -2.02
N ALA A 43 -25.89 -26.28 -1.70
CA ALA A 43 -26.58 -25.19 -1.01
C ALA A 43 -27.72 -24.63 -1.88
N GLU A 44 -27.50 -24.47 -3.18
CA GLU A 44 -28.51 -24.00 -4.12
C GLU A 44 -29.64 -25.01 -4.33
N THR A 45 -29.32 -26.30 -4.38
CA THR A 45 -30.31 -27.37 -4.41
C THR A 45 -31.15 -27.37 -3.13
N THR A 46 -30.50 -27.17 -1.98
CA THR A 46 -31.18 -27.06 -0.68
C THR A 46 -32.18 -25.89 -0.67
N ILE A 47 -31.77 -24.73 -1.18
CA ILE A 47 -32.63 -23.54 -1.31
C ILE A 47 -33.81 -23.83 -2.26
N LYS A 48 -33.59 -24.50 -3.39
CA LYS A 48 -34.68 -24.89 -4.32
C LYS A 48 -35.69 -25.84 -3.67
N LEU A 49 -35.20 -26.80 -2.89
CA LEU A 49 -36.05 -27.79 -2.22
C LEU A 49 -36.83 -27.20 -1.04
N LYS A 50 -36.21 -26.26 -0.30
CA LYS A 50 -36.82 -25.59 0.85
C LYS A 50 -36.46 -24.09 0.85
N PRO A 51 -37.20 -23.26 0.10
CA PRO A 51 -36.90 -21.83 -0.01
C PRO A 51 -37.07 -21.04 1.29
N GLU A 52 -37.83 -21.54 2.25
CA GLU A 52 -38.03 -20.86 3.55
C GLU A 52 -37.01 -21.29 4.60
N TRP A 53 -36.13 -22.24 4.27
CA TRP A 53 -35.19 -22.81 5.23
C TRP A 53 -33.89 -22.01 5.26
N GLU A 54 -33.70 -21.27 6.35
CA GLU A 54 -32.57 -20.36 6.59
C GLU A 54 -31.21 -21.06 6.45
N LYS A 55 -31.13 -22.35 6.79
CA LYS A 55 -29.87 -23.11 6.74
C LYS A 55 -29.36 -23.33 5.32
N GLY A 56 -30.22 -23.31 4.30
CA GLY A 56 -29.79 -23.37 2.90
C GLY A 56 -28.99 -22.12 2.52
N TYR A 57 -29.54 -20.95 2.84
CA TYR A 57 -28.88 -19.66 2.63
C TYR A 57 -27.63 -19.48 3.51
N PHE A 58 -27.67 -19.95 4.76
CA PHE A 58 -26.49 -19.97 5.64
C PHE A 58 -25.33 -20.76 5.03
N ARG A 59 -25.60 -21.94 4.47
CA ARG A 59 -24.59 -22.78 3.81
C ARG A 59 -24.04 -22.10 2.58
N LYS A 60 -24.91 -21.51 1.74
CA LYS A 60 -24.50 -20.72 0.57
C LYS A 60 -23.56 -19.58 0.98
N GLY A 61 -23.91 -18.81 2.01
CA GLY A 61 -23.06 -17.75 2.55
C GLY A 61 -21.70 -18.26 3.04
N CYS A 62 -21.64 -19.40 3.74
CA CYS A 62 -20.38 -19.98 4.21
C CYS A 62 -19.48 -20.45 3.06
N VAL A 63 -20.06 -21.03 2.01
CA VAL A 63 -19.29 -21.47 0.83
C VAL A 63 -18.73 -20.26 0.08
N LEU A 64 -19.55 -19.22 -0.11
CA LEU A 64 -19.14 -17.98 -0.77
C LEU A 64 -18.08 -17.21 0.05
N GLU A 65 -18.19 -17.20 1.38
CA GLU A 65 -17.13 -16.70 2.29
C GLU A 65 -15.81 -17.45 2.06
N ALA A 66 -15.84 -18.79 1.94
CA ALA A 66 -14.65 -19.60 1.69
C ALA A 66 -14.07 -19.46 0.28
N MET A 67 -14.87 -18.93 -0.67
CA MET A 67 -14.48 -18.55 -2.03
C MET A 67 -14.02 -17.09 -2.13
N GLU A 68 -14.03 -16.33 -1.03
CA GLU A 68 -13.71 -14.88 -1.00
C GLU A 68 -14.65 -14.01 -1.87
N GLN A 69 -15.87 -14.50 -2.11
CA GLN A 69 -16.95 -13.78 -2.80
C GLN A 69 -17.84 -13.10 -1.74
N TYR A 70 -17.34 -12.01 -1.16
CA TYR A 70 -17.90 -11.44 0.07
C TYR A 70 -19.27 -10.79 -0.14
N GLU A 71 -19.52 -10.10 -1.25
CA GLU A 71 -20.79 -9.45 -1.58
C GLU A 71 -21.93 -10.46 -1.75
N GLU A 72 -21.68 -11.55 -2.47
CA GLU A 72 -22.63 -12.63 -2.66
C GLU A 72 -22.87 -13.40 -1.34
N ALA A 73 -21.81 -13.59 -0.53
CA ALA A 73 -21.93 -14.19 0.79
C ALA A 73 -22.83 -13.36 1.71
N ILE A 74 -22.63 -12.03 1.74
CA ILE A 74 -23.47 -11.10 2.52
C ILE A 74 -24.93 -11.20 2.07
N SER A 75 -25.19 -11.23 0.77
CA SER A 75 -26.55 -11.34 0.21
C SER A 75 -27.23 -12.64 0.65
N ALA A 76 -26.52 -13.77 0.60
CA ALA A 76 -27.04 -15.05 1.08
C ALA A 76 -27.33 -15.01 2.61
N PHE A 77 -26.43 -14.43 3.40
CA PHE A 77 -26.65 -14.29 4.84
C PHE A 77 -27.79 -13.33 5.19
N GLN A 78 -28.03 -12.28 4.41
CA GLN A 78 -29.17 -11.39 4.60
C GLN A 78 -30.49 -12.13 4.40
N ILE A 79 -30.60 -12.99 3.39
CA ILE A 79 -31.78 -13.84 3.19
C ILE A 79 -31.93 -14.84 4.34
N ALA A 80 -30.83 -15.44 4.82
CA ALA A 80 -30.88 -16.30 6.00
C ALA A 80 -31.44 -15.58 7.25
N LEU A 81 -31.10 -14.30 7.46
CA LEU A 81 -31.66 -13.47 8.53
C LEU A 81 -33.13 -13.08 8.30
N GLN A 82 -33.58 -12.95 7.05
CA GLN A 82 -35.00 -12.71 6.78
C GLN A 82 -35.87 -13.87 7.28
N HIS A 83 -35.40 -15.11 7.12
CA HIS A 83 -36.09 -16.30 7.60
C HIS A 83 -35.86 -16.60 9.09
N ASN A 84 -34.72 -16.18 9.66
CA ASN A 84 -34.43 -16.29 11.09
C ASN A 84 -33.73 -15.04 11.64
N PRO A 85 -34.50 -14.00 12.03
CA PRO A 85 -33.94 -12.71 12.46
C PRO A 85 -33.10 -12.77 13.74
N GLN A 86 -33.30 -13.80 14.58
CA GLN A 86 -32.62 -13.93 15.88
C GLN A 86 -31.26 -14.65 15.77
N ASN A 87 -30.81 -14.97 14.56
CA ASN A 87 -29.55 -15.67 14.34
C ASN A 87 -28.34 -14.72 14.49
N THR A 88 -27.83 -14.62 15.72
CA THR A 88 -26.67 -13.78 16.06
C THR A 88 -25.39 -14.18 15.36
N GLU A 89 -25.24 -15.44 14.95
CA GLU A 89 -24.08 -15.91 14.17
C GLU A 89 -24.06 -15.27 12.78
N VAL A 90 -25.22 -15.26 12.11
CA VAL A 90 -25.35 -14.66 10.77
C VAL A 90 -25.11 -13.17 10.80
N ALA A 91 -25.66 -12.47 11.80
CA ALA A 91 -25.42 -11.04 11.99
C ALA A 91 -23.91 -10.72 12.16
N ARG A 92 -23.18 -11.54 12.93
CA ARG A 92 -21.73 -11.39 13.11
C ARG A 92 -20.96 -11.64 11.82
N LYS A 93 -21.37 -12.65 11.04
CA LYS A 93 -20.76 -12.95 9.73
C LYS A 93 -20.96 -11.80 8.75
N ILE A 94 -22.17 -11.25 8.63
CA ILE A 94 -22.44 -10.07 7.77
C ILE A 94 -21.54 -8.90 8.18
N LYS A 95 -21.44 -8.59 9.48
CA LYS A 95 -20.59 -7.50 9.96
C LYS A 95 -19.12 -7.70 9.58
N ARG A 96 -18.59 -8.92 9.78
CA ARG A 96 -17.21 -9.27 9.40
C ARG A 96 -17.00 -9.16 7.89
N LEU A 97 -17.89 -9.74 7.10
CA LEU A 97 -17.75 -9.79 5.65
C LEU A 97 -17.92 -8.41 5.01
N THR A 98 -18.76 -7.55 5.58
CA THR A 98 -18.89 -6.15 5.13
C THR A 98 -17.56 -5.41 5.27
N GLN A 99 -16.81 -5.68 6.34
CA GLN A 99 -15.47 -5.10 6.53
C GLN A 99 -14.47 -5.66 5.50
N LEU A 100 -14.46 -6.98 5.29
CA LEU A 100 -13.58 -7.64 4.31
C LEU A 100 -13.86 -7.22 2.86
N ALA A 101 -15.13 -7.15 2.46
CA ALA A 101 -15.56 -6.63 1.15
C ALA A 101 -15.06 -5.19 0.94
N ARG A 102 -15.20 -4.34 1.97
CA ARG A 102 -14.70 -2.96 1.92
C ARG A 102 -13.18 -2.90 1.76
N GLU A 103 -12.43 -3.77 2.43
CA GLU A 103 -10.97 -3.86 2.32
C GLU A 103 -10.52 -4.39 0.95
N GLN A 104 -11.18 -5.42 0.42
CA GLN A 104 -10.90 -5.95 -0.92
C GLN A 104 -11.16 -4.90 -1.99
N LYS A 105 -12.30 -4.20 -1.91
CA LYS A 105 -12.63 -3.09 -2.82
C LYS A 105 -11.63 -1.92 -2.68
N ARG A 106 -11.18 -1.60 -1.46
CA ARG A 106 -10.11 -0.61 -1.24
C ARG A 106 -8.83 -1.02 -1.96
N ALA A 107 -8.38 -2.27 -1.81
CA ALA A 107 -7.16 -2.75 -2.46
C ALA A 107 -7.24 -2.65 -3.99
N VAL A 108 -8.36 -3.07 -4.58
CA VAL A 108 -8.60 -3.00 -6.03
C VAL A 108 -8.67 -1.56 -6.53
N ASP A 109 -9.41 -0.68 -5.83
CA ASP A 109 -9.52 0.71 -6.23
C ASP A 109 -8.16 1.43 -6.12
N VAL A 110 -7.40 1.17 -5.06
CA VAL A 110 -6.05 1.73 -4.91
C VAL A 110 -5.14 1.24 -6.03
N GLU A 111 -5.20 -0.04 -6.42
CA GLU A 111 -4.41 -0.56 -7.53
C GLU A 111 -4.79 0.09 -8.87
N ASN A 112 -6.09 0.27 -9.14
CA ASN A 112 -6.58 0.97 -10.34
C ASN A 112 -6.27 2.47 -10.34
N LEU A 113 -6.04 3.07 -9.16
CA LEU A 113 -5.62 4.47 -9.03
C LEU A 113 -4.10 4.61 -9.17
N ARG A 114 -3.32 3.64 -8.69
CA ARG A 114 -1.86 3.55 -8.90
C ARG A 114 -1.51 3.43 -10.37
N SER A 115 -2.30 2.70 -11.17
CA SER A 115 -2.05 2.53 -12.61
C SER A 115 -2.12 3.82 -13.43
N ASN A 116 -2.65 4.93 -12.87
CA ASN A 116 -2.72 6.21 -13.57
C ASN A 116 -1.46 7.08 -13.41
N ILE A 117 -0.56 6.76 -12.48
CA ILE A 117 0.67 7.54 -12.24
C ILE A 117 1.89 6.69 -12.59
N ASP A 118 2.36 6.84 -13.82
CA ASP A 118 3.58 6.19 -14.28
C ASP A 118 4.81 7.01 -13.82
N ILE A 119 5.30 6.71 -12.61
CA ILE A 119 6.46 7.39 -12.01
C ILE A 119 7.69 7.25 -12.92
N GLY A 120 7.86 6.09 -13.56
CA GLY A 120 8.89 5.85 -14.56
C GLY A 120 8.84 6.89 -15.67
N LYS A 121 7.68 7.10 -16.30
CA LYS A 121 7.48 8.14 -17.33
C LYS A 121 7.66 9.56 -16.79
N ASN A 122 7.19 9.84 -15.58
CA ASN A 122 7.28 11.18 -14.98
C ASN A 122 8.75 11.57 -14.69
N LEU A 123 9.62 10.61 -14.37
CA LEU A 123 11.02 10.86 -14.03
C LEU A 123 12.00 10.53 -15.18
N GLN A 124 11.55 10.48 -16.44
CA GLN A 124 12.46 10.20 -17.57
C GLN A 124 13.60 11.20 -17.71
N SER A 125 13.38 12.48 -17.36
CA SER A 125 14.46 13.47 -17.32
C SER A 125 15.56 13.08 -16.32
N LEU A 126 15.19 12.62 -15.12
CA LEU A 126 16.14 12.14 -14.13
C LEU A 126 16.92 10.93 -14.66
N LYS A 127 16.22 9.97 -15.30
CA LYS A 127 16.87 8.79 -15.88
C LYS A 127 17.98 9.19 -16.87
N LYS A 128 17.66 10.12 -17.78
CA LYS A 128 18.61 10.62 -18.77
C LYS A 128 19.82 11.29 -18.10
N GLU A 129 19.58 12.17 -17.12
CA GLU A 129 20.65 12.86 -16.38
C GLU A 129 21.56 11.89 -15.61
N LEU A 130 20.99 10.87 -14.96
CA LEU A 130 21.75 9.85 -14.23
C LEU A 130 22.66 9.04 -15.15
N VAL A 131 22.14 8.58 -16.28
CA VAL A 131 22.93 7.83 -17.28
C VAL A 131 24.06 8.69 -17.84
N THR A 132 23.80 9.97 -18.15
CA THR A 132 24.82 10.88 -18.68
C THR A 132 25.90 11.22 -17.65
N LYS A 133 25.53 11.49 -16.39
CA LYS A 133 26.49 11.97 -15.37
C LYS A 133 27.33 10.87 -14.74
N TYR A 134 26.80 9.66 -14.58
CA TYR A 134 27.54 8.57 -13.94
C TYR A 134 28.46 7.80 -14.90
N GLY A 135 28.25 7.91 -16.22
CA GLY A 135 29.02 7.18 -17.26
C GLY A 135 28.78 5.66 -17.27
N ASP A 136 28.53 5.05 -16.11
CA ASP A 136 28.08 3.69 -15.93
C ASP A 136 26.55 3.61 -16.00
N ALA A 137 26.06 3.06 -17.11
CA ALA A 137 24.64 2.84 -17.33
C ALA A 137 24.00 1.94 -16.24
N LYS A 138 24.78 1.01 -15.64
CA LYS A 138 24.28 0.12 -14.59
C LYS A 138 24.07 0.87 -13.28
N MET A 139 25.04 1.67 -12.85
CA MET A 139 24.90 2.51 -11.65
C MET A 139 23.76 3.53 -11.81
N GLY A 140 23.72 4.25 -12.94
CA GLY A 140 22.65 5.22 -13.22
C GLY A 140 21.26 4.57 -13.20
N GLN A 141 21.12 3.38 -13.82
CA GLN A 141 19.86 2.64 -13.79
C GLN A 141 19.51 2.12 -12.39
N ASN A 142 20.48 1.68 -11.60
CA ASN A 142 20.24 1.23 -10.22
C ASN A 142 19.74 2.38 -9.34
N ILE A 143 20.40 3.54 -9.40
CA ILE A 143 19.95 4.76 -8.69
C ILE A 143 18.55 5.16 -9.16
N PHE A 144 18.29 5.13 -10.47
CA PHE A 144 16.98 5.45 -10.99
C PHE A 144 15.90 4.51 -10.44
N SER A 145 16.12 3.20 -10.49
CA SER A 145 15.21 2.20 -9.93
C SER A 145 14.97 2.39 -8.43
N PHE A 146 16.01 2.77 -7.69
CA PHE A 146 15.92 3.10 -6.26
C PHE A 146 15.02 4.33 -6.01
N VAL A 147 15.16 5.40 -6.78
CA VAL A 147 14.29 6.59 -6.63
C VAL A 147 12.83 6.26 -6.95
N ILE A 148 12.59 5.48 -8.01
CA ILE A 148 11.24 5.02 -8.37
C ILE A 148 10.63 4.23 -7.23
N SER A 149 11.35 3.24 -6.68
CA SER A 149 10.80 2.37 -5.63
C SER A 149 10.46 3.14 -4.35
N VAL A 150 11.27 4.14 -3.96
CA VAL A 150 10.99 4.99 -2.80
C VAL A 150 9.72 5.82 -3.02
N ILE A 151 9.58 6.46 -4.19
CA ILE A 151 8.39 7.27 -4.51
C ILE A 151 7.13 6.41 -4.59
N GLU A 152 7.20 5.27 -5.28
CA GLU A 152 6.08 4.33 -5.40
C GLU A 152 5.65 3.81 -4.02
N SER A 153 6.61 3.45 -3.17
CA SER A 153 6.35 3.02 -1.79
C SER A 153 5.68 4.13 -0.97
N ALA A 154 6.16 5.38 -1.07
CA ALA A 154 5.55 6.51 -0.37
C ALA A 154 4.12 6.79 -0.85
N ILE A 155 3.87 6.78 -2.17
CA ILE A 155 2.53 6.92 -2.75
C ILE A 155 1.62 5.79 -2.26
N LYS A 156 2.13 4.55 -2.24
CA LYS A 156 1.41 3.38 -1.75
C LYS A 156 0.91 3.59 -0.33
N VAL A 157 1.81 3.94 0.59
CA VAL A 157 1.50 4.17 2.00
C VAL A 157 0.53 5.35 2.17
N TRP A 158 0.71 6.42 1.39
CA TRP A 158 -0.18 7.57 1.41
C TRP A 158 -1.60 7.24 0.93
N HIS A 159 -1.75 6.45 -0.13
CA HIS A 159 -3.08 6.00 -0.59
C HIS A 159 -3.78 5.12 0.46
N ASP A 160 -3.01 4.27 1.16
CA ASP A 160 -3.57 3.33 2.13
C ASP A 160 -3.95 4.01 3.46
N THR A 161 -3.18 5.02 3.89
CA THR A 161 -3.28 5.60 5.23
C THR A 161 -3.61 7.10 5.27
N GLY A 162 -3.49 7.81 4.14
CA GLY A 162 -3.55 9.26 4.06
C GLY A 162 -2.33 9.98 4.66
N LYS A 163 -1.28 9.25 5.02
CA LYS A 163 -0.05 9.76 5.63
C LYS A 163 1.18 9.01 5.10
N VAL A 164 2.35 9.55 5.35
CA VAL A 164 3.64 8.85 5.19
C VAL A 164 4.57 9.34 6.28
N ASP A 165 5.39 8.46 6.85
CA ASP A 165 6.35 8.89 7.87
C ASP A 165 7.52 9.61 7.20
N ALA A 166 8.11 10.58 7.88
CA ALA A 166 9.29 11.23 7.35
C ALA A 166 10.54 10.38 7.59
N LYS A 167 11.23 10.08 6.50
CA LYS A 167 12.37 9.16 6.48
C LYS A 167 13.34 9.48 5.36
N VAL A 168 14.55 8.95 5.48
CA VAL A 168 15.57 8.92 4.43
C VAL A 168 15.86 7.46 4.11
N ASP A 169 15.55 7.05 2.89
CA ASP A 169 15.99 5.78 2.34
C ASP A 169 17.40 5.98 1.74
N PHE A 170 18.31 5.06 1.97
CA PHE A 170 19.68 5.07 1.46
C PHE A 170 19.91 3.89 0.50
N LEU A 171 20.51 4.16 -0.65
CA LEU A 171 21.03 3.14 -1.53
C LEU A 171 22.43 2.74 -1.02
N LEU A 172 22.49 1.67 -0.24
CA LEU A 172 23.72 1.18 0.37
C LEU A 172 24.63 0.51 -0.67
N ASP A 173 25.93 0.43 -0.37
CA ASP A 173 26.86 -0.40 -1.13
C ASP A 173 26.94 -1.79 -0.50
N ASP A 174 26.21 -2.76 -1.06
CA ASP A 174 26.12 -4.14 -0.52
C ASP A 174 27.48 -4.83 -0.31
N GLN A 175 28.54 -4.37 -0.98
CA GLN A 175 29.89 -4.92 -0.82
C GLN A 175 30.70 -4.31 0.32
N LYS A 176 30.35 -3.08 0.73
CA LYS A 176 31.12 -2.30 1.72
C LYS A 176 30.36 -2.05 3.02
N THR A 177 29.03 -2.11 2.96
CA THR A 177 28.17 -1.75 4.08
C THR A 177 27.99 -2.92 5.02
N ASP A 178 28.20 -2.69 6.32
CA ASP A 178 27.76 -3.60 7.37
C ASP A 178 26.24 -3.48 7.52
N THR A 179 25.50 -4.43 6.95
CA THR A 179 24.02 -4.43 6.92
C THR A 179 23.39 -4.86 8.24
N GLU A 180 24.16 -5.42 9.18
CA GLU A 180 23.68 -5.64 10.55
C GLU A 180 23.69 -4.34 11.35
N LYS A 181 24.65 -3.46 11.05
CA LYS A 181 24.80 -2.16 11.72
C LYS A 181 23.97 -1.03 11.08
N TYR A 182 23.91 -0.98 9.75
CA TYR A 182 23.28 0.12 9.01
C TYR A 182 22.05 -0.35 8.25
N ALA A 183 20.87 0.07 8.71
CA ALA A 183 19.61 -0.14 8.00
C ALA A 183 19.51 0.77 6.75
N PRO A 184 18.82 0.35 5.69
CA PRO A 184 18.65 1.20 4.50
C PRO A 184 17.68 2.37 4.72
N VAL A 185 17.05 2.49 5.89
CA VAL A 185 16.04 3.51 6.18
C VAL A 185 16.31 4.14 7.54
N VAL A 186 16.30 5.48 7.58
CA VAL A 186 16.43 6.28 8.79
C VAL A 186 15.18 7.15 8.97
N ASN A 187 14.50 7.05 10.11
CA ASN A 187 13.34 7.89 10.42
C ASN A 187 13.79 9.27 10.92
N ILE A 188 13.13 10.32 10.43
CA ILE A 188 13.52 11.72 10.66
C ILE A 188 12.35 12.63 11.05
N GLU A 189 11.26 12.09 11.60
CA GLU A 189 10.05 12.87 11.94
C GLU A 189 10.34 14.15 12.75
N LYS A 190 11.23 14.04 13.74
CA LYS A 190 11.59 15.16 14.63
C LYS A 190 12.54 16.18 14.00
N ALA A 191 13.07 15.89 12.82
CA ALA A 191 14.04 16.75 12.13
C ALA A 191 13.46 18.09 11.71
N PHE A 192 12.13 18.26 11.73
CA PHE A 192 11.47 19.46 11.25
C PHE A 192 10.81 20.31 12.34
N GLU A 193 11.06 19.99 13.61
CA GLU A 193 10.47 20.70 14.75
C GLU A 193 11.14 22.07 15.00
N SER A 194 12.46 22.19 14.75
CA SER A 194 13.22 23.41 15.02
C SER A 194 14.52 23.47 14.20
N PRO A 195 15.17 24.64 14.06
CA PRO A 195 16.49 24.75 13.44
C PRO A 195 17.55 23.85 14.09
N HIS A 196 17.46 23.63 15.40
CA HIS A 196 18.40 22.78 16.14
C HIS A 196 18.23 21.30 15.80
N THR A 197 17.00 20.77 15.91
CA THR A 197 16.72 19.36 15.56
C THR A 197 16.99 19.09 14.09
N HIS A 198 16.74 20.07 13.23
CA HIS A 198 17.08 20.03 11.82
C HIS A 198 18.59 19.91 11.58
N GLY A 199 19.40 20.78 12.20
CA GLY A 199 20.85 20.75 12.08
C GLY A 199 21.47 19.47 12.63
N SER A 200 20.99 18.98 13.78
CA SER A 200 21.46 17.71 14.36
C SER A 200 21.12 16.51 13.48
N CYS A 201 19.90 16.44 12.94
CA CYS A 201 19.50 15.40 12.00
C CYS A 201 20.37 15.43 10.74
N PHE A 202 20.59 16.60 10.16
CA PHE A 202 21.44 16.79 9.00
C PHE A 202 22.88 16.27 9.25
N ALA A 203 23.49 16.67 10.36
CA ALA A 203 24.84 16.23 10.72
C ALA A 203 24.92 14.69 10.85
N TYR A 204 23.92 14.09 11.48
CA TYR A 204 23.81 12.64 11.61
C TYR A 204 23.68 11.95 10.24
N LEU A 205 22.78 12.41 9.36
CA LEU A 205 22.57 11.81 8.04
C LEU A 205 23.83 11.87 7.16
N ARG A 206 24.62 12.94 7.28
CA ARG A 206 25.89 13.08 6.57
C ARG A 206 26.90 12.05 7.06
N GLN A 207 27.10 11.93 8.36
CA GLN A 207 27.96 10.91 8.95
C GLN A 207 27.49 9.50 8.57
N TYR A 208 26.17 9.25 8.67
CA TYR A 208 25.54 7.99 8.29
C TYR A 208 25.91 7.60 6.85
N SER A 209 25.69 8.51 5.89
CA SER A 209 25.94 8.25 4.47
C SER A 209 27.40 7.86 4.17
N GLU A 210 28.36 8.45 4.90
CA GLU A 210 29.78 8.17 4.76
C GLU A 210 30.13 6.80 5.37
N GLU A 211 29.67 6.51 6.58
CA GLU A 211 29.96 5.27 7.27
C GLU A 211 29.25 4.05 6.67
N SER A 212 28.06 4.24 6.09
CA SER A 212 27.31 3.20 5.38
C SER A 212 27.63 3.11 3.89
N PHE A 213 28.69 3.79 3.43
CA PHE A 213 29.11 3.80 2.02
C PHE A 213 27.97 4.03 1.02
N SER A 214 27.02 4.89 1.37
CA SER A 214 25.81 5.07 0.57
C SER A 214 26.12 5.68 -0.78
N LYS A 215 25.50 5.16 -1.83
CA LYS A 215 25.64 5.64 -3.22
C LYS A 215 24.67 6.78 -3.53
N ALA A 216 23.52 6.79 -2.85
CA ALA A 216 22.49 7.80 -2.96
C ALA A 216 21.57 7.78 -1.73
N ALA A 217 20.77 8.83 -1.57
CA ALA A 217 19.72 8.94 -0.57
C ALA A 217 18.45 9.55 -1.18
N CYS A 218 17.29 9.15 -0.69
CA CYS A 218 16.00 9.68 -1.09
C CYS A 218 15.17 9.93 0.17
N MET A 219 14.92 11.20 0.46
CA MET A 219 14.11 11.62 1.60
C MET A 219 12.65 11.76 1.19
N VAL A 220 11.75 11.27 2.03
CA VAL A 220 10.31 11.52 1.97
C VAL A 220 9.90 12.26 3.24
N ALA A 221 9.13 13.35 3.11
CA ALA A 221 8.61 14.09 4.26
C ALA A 221 7.24 14.72 3.96
N PRO A 222 6.19 14.47 4.77
CA PRO A 222 4.91 15.16 4.64
C PRO A 222 5.08 16.66 4.81
N LYS A 223 4.40 17.44 3.98
CA LYS A 223 4.39 18.91 4.12
C LYS A 223 3.81 19.34 5.47
N SER A 224 2.85 18.58 6.00
CA SER A 224 2.13 18.90 7.23
C SER A 224 2.98 18.85 8.51
N ILE A 225 4.06 18.06 8.53
CA ILE A 225 4.93 17.96 9.71
C ILE A 225 6.09 18.95 9.69
N ILE A 226 6.35 19.58 8.55
CA ILE A 226 7.51 20.45 8.38
C ILE A 226 7.21 21.84 8.96
N SER A 227 7.62 22.03 10.22
CA SER A 227 7.57 23.35 10.89
C SER A 227 8.80 24.20 10.55
N TYR A 228 9.94 23.55 10.27
CA TYR A 228 11.16 24.15 9.77
C TYR A 228 11.94 23.14 8.89
N PRO A 229 12.53 23.55 7.75
CA PRO A 229 12.39 24.85 7.12
C PRO A 229 11.12 24.91 6.26
N GLN A 230 10.35 26.00 6.34
CA GLN A 230 9.17 26.21 5.50
C GLN A 230 9.51 27.03 4.25
N VAL A 231 10.46 26.51 3.47
CA VAL A 231 11.10 27.20 2.33
C VAL A 231 10.12 27.66 1.23
N TRP A 232 8.94 27.03 1.15
CA TRP A 232 7.89 27.39 0.19
C TRP A 232 7.00 28.56 0.63
N LYS A 233 6.96 28.91 1.92
CA LYS A 233 6.13 30.03 2.39
C LYS A 233 6.66 31.36 1.84
N GLY A 234 5.76 32.16 1.28
CA GLY A 234 6.10 33.48 0.74
C GLY A 234 6.70 33.50 -0.67
N GLN A 235 6.89 32.34 -1.32
CA GLN A 235 7.42 32.27 -2.70
C GLN A 235 6.45 32.81 -3.78
N GLY A 236 5.19 33.06 -3.41
CA GLY A 236 4.14 33.54 -4.31
C GLY A 236 3.64 32.46 -5.28
N SER A 237 2.39 32.62 -5.75
CA SER A 237 1.68 31.59 -6.53
C SER A 237 2.34 31.22 -7.87
N ARG A 238 3.22 32.07 -8.42
CA ARG A 238 3.98 31.76 -9.64
C ARG A 238 5.10 30.75 -9.43
N LYS A 239 5.77 30.79 -8.27
CA LYS A 239 6.89 29.88 -7.95
C LYS A 239 6.42 28.61 -7.23
N TRP A 240 5.30 28.70 -6.51
CA TRP A 240 4.75 27.59 -5.75
C TRP A 240 3.24 27.50 -5.94
N LYS A 241 2.83 26.76 -6.97
CA LYS A 241 1.41 26.59 -7.35
C LYS A 241 0.65 25.63 -6.41
N LEU A 242 1.37 24.74 -5.74
CA LEU A 242 0.83 23.66 -4.91
C LEU A 242 0.79 24.04 -3.42
N ASP A 243 0.83 25.34 -3.11
CA ASP A 243 0.84 25.82 -1.73
C ASP A 243 -0.38 25.43 -0.92
N GLN A 244 -1.52 25.32 -1.57
CA GLN A 244 -2.76 24.93 -0.93
C GLN A 244 -3.00 23.42 -1.00
N SER A 245 -2.15 22.68 -1.71
CA SER A 245 -2.22 21.22 -1.79
C SER A 245 -1.59 20.58 -0.55
N ASP A 246 -2.24 19.53 -0.05
CA ASP A 246 -1.60 18.58 0.85
C ASP A 246 -0.66 17.66 0.05
N GLY A 247 0.16 16.87 0.73
CA GLY A 247 1.09 15.94 0.11
C GLY A 247 2.44 15.89 0.82
N PHE A 248 3.43 15.40 0.10
CA PHE A 248 4.77 15.18 0.64
C PHE A 248 5.86 15.57 -0.34
N PHE A 249 6.99 16.00 0.21
CA PHE A 249 8.21 16.26 -0.53
C PHE A 249 8.99 14.96 -0.72
N VAL A 250 9.64 14.86 -1.87
CA VAL A 250 10.65 13.85 -2.16
C VAL A 250 11.92 14.56 -2.57
N GLN A 251 12.99 14.41 -1.80
CA GLN A 251 14.30 14.97 -2.13
C GLN A 251 15.28 13.84 -2.40
N PHE A 252 15.75 13.75 -3.64
CA PHE A 252 16.78 12.81 -4.06
C PHE A 252 18.15 13.48 -4.06
N GLU A 253 19.14 12.73 -3.60
CA GLU A 253 20.53 13.17 -3.64
C GLU A 253 21.50 12.01 -3.89
N SER A 254 22.53 12.32 -4.66
CA SER A 254 23.75 11.54 -4.80
C SER A 254 24.95 12.49 -4.82
N PRO A 255 26.20 12.00 -4.82
CA PRO A 255 27.38 12.86 -4.88
C PRO A 255 27.39 13.86 -6.07
N ILE A 256 26.73 13.52 -7.18
CA ILE A 256 26.78 14.27 -8.44
C ILE A 256 25.45 14.97 -8.80
N LEU A 257 24.31 14.49 -8.27
CA LEU A 257 23.00 14.99 -8.66
C LEU A 257 22.07 15.16 -7.46
N ARG A 258 21.28 16.23 -7.49
CA ARG A 258 20.28 16.54 -6.47
C ARG A 258 19.01 17.04 -7.12
N LYS A 259 17.87 16.52 -6.69
CA LYS A 259 16.54 16.86 -7.24
C LYS A 259 15.51 16.85 -6.13
N ILE A 260 14.43 17.58 -6.34
CA ILE A 260 13.30 17.61 -5.43
C ILE A 260 12.00 17.60 -6.22
N TRP A 261 11.01 16.90 -5.70
CA TRP A 261 9.65 16.88 -6.19
C TRP A 261 8.68 17.11 -5.04
N PHE A 262 7.49 17.58 -5.38
CA PHE A 262 6.34 17.51 -4.51
C PHE A 262 5.27 16.60 -5.11
N VAL A 263 4.79 15.67 -4.31
CA VAL A 263 3.70 14.77 -4.67
C VAL A 263 2.45 15.31 -3.99
N ALA A 264 1.67 16.09 -4.74
CA ALA A 264 0.42 16.64 -4.23
C ALA A 264 -0.61 15.53 -4.00
N SER A 265 -1.41 15.69 -2.94
CA SER A 265 -2.57 14.86 -2.65
C SER A 265 -3.85 15.68 -2.73
N THR A 266 -4.88 15.10 -3.34
CA THR A 266 -6.23 15.67 -3.37
C THR A 266 -7.21 14.68 -2.79
N THR A 267 -8.25 15.17 -2.12
CA THR A 267 -9.33 14.30 -1.64
C THR A 267 -10.40 14.18 -2.72
N GLU A 268 -10.57 12.98 -3.29
CA GLU A 268 -11.66 12.66 -4.20
C GLU A 268 -12.55 11.57 -3.60
N LYS A 269 -13.86 11.82 -3.51
CA LYS A 269 -14.84 10.88 -2.94
C LYS A 269 -14.42 10.35 -1.55
N GLY A 270 -13.82 11.22 -0.73
CA GLY A 270 -13.34 10.89 0.62
C GLY A 270 -12.05 10.08 0.67
N ARG A 271 -11.25 10.06 -0.41
CA ARG A 271 -9.97 9.33 -0.49
C ARG A 271 -8.84 10.27 -0.85
N ALA A 272 -7.71 10.12 -0.17
CA ALA A 272 -6.48 10.83 -0.52
C ALA A 272 -5.85 10.19 -1.76
N LEU A 273 -5.75 10.97 -2.84
CA LEU A 273 -5.14 10.55 -4.10
C LEU A 273 -3.92 11.41 -4.39
N CYS A 274 -2.75 10.77 -4.39
CA CYS A 274 -1.52 11.38 -4.92
C CYS A 274 -1.67 11.72 -6.40
N ARG A 275 -0.94 12.73 -6.85
CA ARG A 275 -0.76 13.13 -8.25
C ARG A 275 0.66 12.81 -8.72
N SER A 276 0.94 13.03 -9.99
CA SER A 276 2.29 12.91 -10.53
C SER A 276 3.28 13.79 -9.74
N PRO A 277 4.50 13.31 -9.44
CA PRO A 277 5.52 14.14 -8.80
C PRO A 277 5.83 15.37 -9.64
N GLU A 278 5.62 16.57 -9.07
CA GLU A 278 5.96 17.82 -9.74
C GLU A 278 7.39 18.25 -9.36
N PRO A 279 8.31 18.44 -10.33
CA PRO A 279 9.67 18.84 -10.04
C PRO A 279 9.72 20.27 -9.49
N LEU A 280 10.55 20.50 -8.48
CA LEU A 280 10.80 21.82 -7.91
C LEU A 280 12.25 22.25 -8.10
N ASP A 281 12.47 23.56 -7.97
CA ASP A 281 13.82 24.11 -7.93
C ASP A 281 14.48 23.80 -6.58
N ILE A 282 15.51 22.96 -6.59
CA ILE A 282 16.26 22.55 -5.40
C ILE A 282 16.95 23.72 -4.70
N THR A 283 17.32 24.77 -5.44
CA THR A 283 17.98 25.95 -4.86
C THR A 283 17.03 26.81 -4.03
N ILE A 284 15.73 26.59 -4.19
CA ILE A 284 14.67 27.33 -3.50
C ILE A 284 13.93 26.44 -2.50
N HIS A 285 13.67 25.18 -2.86
CA HIS A 285 12.75 24.31 -2.13
C HIS A 285 13.44 23.22 -1.30
N GLU A 286 14.76 23.26 -1.14
CA GLU A 286 15.47 22.24 -0.36
C GLU A 286 14.88 22.07 1.05
N ILE A 287 14.71 20.80 1.44
CA ILE A 287 14.18 20.43 2.75
C ILE A 287 15.33 20.06 3.68
N LEU A 288 16.25 19.23 3.22
CA LEU A 288 17.48 18.89 3.93
C LEU A 288 18.68 19.44 3.16
N PRO A 289 19.70 20.02 3.81
CA PRO A 289 20.95 20.40 3.16
C PRO A 289 21.68 19.19 2.53
N ARG A 290 22.70 19.46 1.73
CA ARG A 290 23.45 18.44 0.98
C ARG A 290 24.14 17.43 1.92
N ILE A 291 23.72 16.18 1.83
CA ILE A 291 24.20 15.03 2.63
C ILE A 291 25.56 14.55 2.09
N PHE A 292 25.70 14.40 0.78
CA PHE A 292 26.92 13.86 0.15
C PHE A 292 27.95 14.97 -0.12
N LYS A 293 29.23 14.66 0.10
CA LYS A 293 30.33 15.51 -0.38
C LYS A 293 30.30 15.55 -1.92
N GLU A 294 30.47 16.74 -2.50
CA GLU A 294 30.64 16.88 -3.95
C GLU A 294 31.96 16.23 -4.38
N ASN A 295 31.91 15.45 -5.45
CA ASN A 295 33.14 15.04 -6.12
C ASN A 295 33.72 16.27 -6.84
N GLU A 296 34.90 16.72 -6.41
CA GLU A 296 35.65 17.83 -7.03
C GLU A 296 36.00 17.58 -8.52
N ALA A 297 35.81 16.35 -9.02
CA ALA A 297 36.20 15.93 -10.36
C ALA A 297 35.21 16.32 -11.49
N THR A 298 34.21 17.16 -11.24
CA THR A 298 33.22 17.60 -12.25
C THR A 298 32.95 19.11 -12.28
N ALA A 299 33.96 19.91 -11.95
CA ALA A 299 33.99 21.35 -12.26
C ALA A 299 34.63 21.59 -13.64
#